data_AF-A0A212SXC5-F1
#
_entry.id   AF-A0A212SXC5-F1
#
_cell.length_a   1.000
_cell.length_b   1.000
_cell.length_c   1.000
_cell.angle_alpha   90.00
_cell.angle_beta   90.00
_cell.angle_gamma   90.00
#
_symmetry.space_group_name_H-M   'P 1'
#
loop_
_entity.id
_entity.type
_entity.pdbx_description
1 polymer ?
#
loop_
_entity_poly.entity_id
_entity_poly.type
_entity_poly.pdbx_seq_one_letter_code
_entity_poly.pdbx_strand_id
1 'polypeptide(L)'
;MELHPPYHLHATDVTDTQIKLAWMPASDSVDVQYVVFRDGLEISRRSETTFTDSSLTPDTEYRYFIASTDASGEFSVPSDVASVRTNGGGHAVPEWDSNSTSYEVGDAVLYRGNIYHCLQRHTSNVSWAPTAAVTLWKRA
;
A
#
# COMPACT_ATOMS: atom_id res chain seq x y z
N MET A 1 -13.62 26.65 -23.43
CA MET A 1 -14.22 25.31 -23.22
C MET A 1 -14.15 25.07 -21.73
N GLU A 2 -15.25 24.72 -21.08
CA GLU A 2 -15.23 24.42 -19.65
C GLU A 2 -14.75 22.97 -19.49
N LEU A 3 -13.78 22.74 -18.59
CA LEU A 3 -13.30 21.40 -18.27
C LEU A 3 -14.09 20.84 -17.10
N HIS A 4 -14.67 19.66 -17.28
CA HIS A 4 -15.40 18.99 -16.22
C HIS A 4 -14.46 18.11 -15.38
N PRO A 5 -14.77 17.93 -14.09
CA PRO A 5 -14.04 17.01 -13.24
C PRO A 5 -14.30 15.55 -13.66
N PRO A 6 -13.32 14.65 -13.51
CA PRO A 6 -13.62 13.24 -13.37
C PRO A 6 -14.40 13.01 -12.07
N TYR A 7 -15.16 11.91 -12.01
CA TYR A 7 -16.02 11.60 -10.87
C TYR A 7 -15.92 10.13 -10.45
N HIS A 8 -16.51 9.79 -9.30
CA HIS A 8 -16.46 8.44 -8.72
C HIS A 8 -15.03 7.89 -8.53
N LEU A 9 -14.09 8.72 -8.06
CA LEU A 9 -12.77 8.27 -7.67
C LEU A 9 -12.87 7.30 -6.49
N HIS A 10 -12.29 6.11 -6.64
CA HIS A 10 -12.25 5.10 -5.58
C HIS A 10 -11.02 4.18 -5.72
N ALA A 11 -10.64 3.51 -4.64
CA ALA A 11 -9.68 2.42 -4.66
C ALA A 11 -10.36 1.11 -5.10
N THR A 12 -9.67 0.36 -5.95
CA THR A 12 -10.09 -0.95 -6.47
C THR A 12 -9.26 -2.08 -5.88
N ASP A 13 -8.03 -1.79 -5.44
CA ASP A 13 -7.14 -2.73 -4.77
C ASP A 13 -6.20 -1.96 -3.83
N VAL A 14 -5.91 -2.54 -2.67
CA VAL A 14 -5.07 -1.92 -1.63
C VAL A 14 -4.19 -3.00 -1.01
N THR A 15 -2.88 -2.81 -1.10
CA THR A 15 -1.87 -3.60 -0.39
C THR A 15 -1.20 -2.74 0.69
N ASP A 16 -0.18 -3.27 1.34
CA ASP A 16 0.67 -2.54 2.29
C ASP A 16 1.56 -1.49 1.60
N THR A 17 1.88 -1.66 0.33
CA THR A 17 2.82 -0.78 -0.41
C THR A 17 2.26 -0.26 -1.73
N GLN A 18 1.00 -0.56 -2.04
CA GLN A 18 0.36 -0.20 -3.31
C GLN A 18 -1.13 0.13 -3.14
N ILE A 19 -1.61 1.13 -3.89
CA ILE A 19 -3.04 1.44 -4.03
C ILE A 19 -3.37 1.53 -5.52
N LYS A 20 -4.40 0.83 -5.96
CA LYS A 20 -4.94 0.94 -7.32
C LYS A 20 -6.23 1.75 -7.31
N LEU A 21 -6.24 2.86 -8.02
CA LEU A 21 -7.35 3.78 -8.17
C LEU A 21 -8.08 3.59 -9.51
N ALA A 22 -9.38 3.85 -9.51
CA ALA A 22 -10.20 3.98 -10.70
C ALA A 22 -11.19 5.15 -10.56
N TRP A 23 -11.56 5.75 -11.69
CA TRP A 23 -12.54 6.83 -11.76
C TRP A 23 -13.32 6.78 -13.07
N MET A 24 -14.38 7.58 -13.15
CA MET A 24 -15.13 7.81 -14.38
C MET A 24 -14.58 9.06 -15.10
N PRO A 25 -14.54 9.05 -16.44
CA PRO A 25 -13.99 10.15 -17.22
C PRO A 25 -14.81 11.43 -17.03
N ALA A 26 -14.18 12.58 -17.32
CA ALA A 26 -14.86 13.86 -17.33
C ALA A 26 -15.92 13.90 -18.44
N SER A 27 -17.16 14.27 -18.09
CA SER A 27 -18.25 14.43 -19.06
C SER A 27 -17.90 15.49 -20.10
N ASP A 28 -18.27 15.26 -21.36
CA ASP A 28 -18.14 16.25 -22.45
C ASP A 28 -16.73 16.81 -22.68
N SER A 29 -15.70 16.13 -22.17
CA SER A 29 -14.30 16.55 -22.25
C SER A 29 -13.57 15.70 -23.29
N VAL A 30 -13.31 16.28 -24.45
CA VAL A 30 -12.54 15.64 -25.54
C VAL A 30 -11.07 15.99 -25.37
N ASP A 31 -10.17 15.03 -25.64
CA ASP A 31 -8.71 15.23 -25.62
C ASP A 31 -8.13 15.75 -24.28
N VAL A 32 -8.69 15.29 -23.16
CA VAL A 32 -8.16 15.62 -21.82
C VAL A 32 -7.21 14.57 -21.27
N GLN A 33 -6.29 15.00 -20.41
CA GLN A 33 -5.48 14.16 -19.55
C GLN A 33 -5.98 14.25 -18.11
N TYR A 34 -5.80 13.18 -17.35
CA TYR A 34 -6.09 13.11 -15.92
C TYR A 34 -4.81 13.26 -15.13
N VAL A 35 -4.82 14.24 -14.22
CA VAL A 35 -3.71 14.54 -13.33
C VAL A 35 -4.07 14.03 -11.94
N VAL A 36 -3.28 13.07 -11.46
CA VAL A 36 -3.49 12.39 -10.19
C VAL A 36 -2.67 13.08 -9.11
N PHE A 37 -3.33 13.48 -8.04
CA PHE A 37 -2.70 14.10 -6.89
C PHE A 37 -2.76 13.17 -5.68
N ARG A 38 -1.67 13.11 -4.92
CA ARG A 38 -1.59 12.45 -3.61
C ARG A 38 -1.12 13.46 -2.58
N ASP A 39 -1.93 13.66 -1.55
CA ASP A 39 -1.67 14.62 -0.47
C ASP A 39 -1.34 16.04 -0.97
N GLY A 40 -1.94 16.43 -2.09
CA GLY A 40 -1.76 17.73 -2.73
C GLY A 40 -0.59 17.80 -3.72
N LEU A 41 0.22 16.75 -3.86
CA LEU A 41 1.30 16.69 -4.84
C LEU A 41 0.85 15.94 -6.10
N GLU A 42 1.15 16.50 -7.27
CA GLU A 42 1.00 15.79 -8.54
C GLU A 42 1.96 14.58 -8.59
N ILE A 43 1.42 13.38 -8.80
CA ILE A 43 2.21 12.15 -8.89
C ILE A 43 2.13 11.48 -10.26
N SER A 44 1.15 11.85 -11.10
CA SER A 44 0.99 11.28 -12.43
C SER A 44 0.12 12.13 -13.35
N ARG A 45 0.37 12.03 -14.67
CA ARG A 45 -0.51 12.48 -15.74
C ARG A 45 -0.74 11.34 -16.71
N ARG A 46 -2.00 11.09 -17.09
CA ARG A 46 -2.34 9.97 -17.98
C ARG A 46 -3.67 10.15 -18.69
N SER A 47 -3.90 9.37 -19.74
CA SER A 47 -5.17 9.37 -20.47
C SER A 47 -6.13 8.26 -20.00
N GLU A 48 -5.64 7.21 -19.33
CA GLU A 48 -6.49 6.16 -18.78
C GLU A 48 -7.19 6.61 -17.50
N THR A 49 -8.33 5.97 -17.18
CA THR A 49 -9.12 6.27 -15.98
C THR A 49 -8.81 5.34 -14.79
N THR A 50 -7.58 4.81 -14.76
CA THR A 50 -7.09 3.96 -13.67
C THR A 50 -5.66 4.35 -13.35
N PHE A 51 -5.21 4.19 -12.10
CA PHE A 51 -3.82 4.44 -11.73
C PHE A 51 -3.37 3.53 -10.60
N THR A 52 -2.12 3.09 -10.66
CA THR A 52 -1.50 2.30 -9.60
C THR A 52 -0.40 3.14 -8.97
N ASP A 53 -0.59 3.47 -7.70
CA ASP A 53 0.42 4.09 -6.86
C ASP A 53 1.19 3.01 -6.11
N SER A 54 2.51 2.99 -6.23
CA SER A 54 3.41 1.98 -5.65
C SER A 54 4.45 2.64 -4.74
N SER A 55 5.20 1.81 -4.00
CA SER A 55 6.22 2.28 -3.06
C SER A 55 5.64 3.14 -1.93
N LEU A 56 4.41 2.82 -1.52
CA LEU A 56 3.73 3.44 -0.39
C LEU A 56 4.24 2.89 0.93
N THR A 57 4.05 3.67 1.99
CA THR A 57 4.35 3.22 3.36
C THR A 57 3.16 2.42 3.88
N PRO A 58 3.38 1.25 4.51
CA PRO A 58 2.31 0.50 5.14
C PRO A 58 1.61 1.24 6.28
N ASP A 59 0.38 0.85 6.56
CA ASP A 59 -0.50 1.45 7.58
C ASP A 59 -0.62 2.99 7.50
N THR A 60 -0.50 3.55 6.29
CA THR A 60 -0.47 4.99 6.07
C THR A 60 -1.70 5.42 5.29
N GLU A 61 -2.38 6.46 5.77
CA GLU A 61 -3.49 7.09 5.06
C GLU A 61 -2.97 8.05 4.00
N TYR A 62 -3.47 7.89 2.77
CA TYR A 62 -3.20 8.75 1.63
C TYR A 62 -4.50 9.34 1.12
N ARG A 63 -4.46 10.61 0.70
CA ARG A 63 -5.61 11.30 0.11
C ARG A 63 -5.36 11.56 -1.36
N TYR A 64 -6.28 11.09 -2.19
CA TYR A 64 -6.21 11.23 -3.64
C TYR A 64 -7.33 12.11 -4.18
N PHE A 65 -7.00 12.93 -5.17
CA PHE A 65 -7.98 13.61 -6.01
C PHE A 65 -7.42 13.73 -7.43
N ILE A 66 -8.31 13.95 -8.39
CA ILE A 66 -7.94 13.99 -9.81
C ILE A 66 -8.55 15.24 -10.44
N ALA A 67 -7.79 15.91 -11.29
CA ALA A 67 -8.29 16.95 -12.18
C ALA A 67 -8.12 16.51 -13.63
N SER A 68 -9.00 16.97 -14.52
CA SER A 68 -8.76 16.90 -15.95
C SER A 68 -7.95 18.12 -16.41
N THR A 69 -7.17 17.98 -17.47
CA THR A 69 -6.45 19.09 -18.10
C THR A 69 -6.45 18.94 -19.62
N ASP A 70 -6.46 20.06 -20.34
CA ASP A 70 -6.42 20.11 -21.80
C ASP A 70 -5.00 20.36 -22.34
N ALA A 71 -4.89 20.51 -23.66
CA ALA A 71 -3.63 20.88 -24.31
C ALA A 71 -3.09 22.27 -23.92
N SER A 72 -3.95 23.14 -23.37
CA SER A 72 -3.58 24.46 -22.87
C SER A 72 -2.94 24.39 -21.47
N GLY A 73 -3.09 23.26 -20.77
CA GLY A 73 -2.58 23.04 -19.42
C GLY A 73 -3.47 23.62 -18.32
N GLU A 74 -4.70 24.03 -18.65
CA GLU A 74 -5.67 24.50 -17.66
C GLU A 74 -6.27 23.28 -16.93
N PHE A 75 -6.55 23.41 -15.64
CA PHE A 75 -7.16 22.34 -14.84
C PHE A 75 -8.67 22.55 -14.69
N SER A 76 -9.41 21.46 -14.67
CA SER A 76 -10.79 21.46 -14.17
C SER A 76 -10.82 21.74 -12.67
N VAL A 77 -12.03 21.93 -12.13
CA VAL A 77 -12.25 21.68 -10.71
C VAL A 77 -11.83 20.23 -10.36
N PRO A 78 -11.26 19.96 -9.18
CA PRO A 78 -10.91 18.60 -8.78
C PRO A 78 -12.13 17.70 -8.58
N SER A 79 -11.92 16.39 -8.66
CA SER A 79 -12.86 15.37 -8.20
C SER A 79 -13.08 15.42 -6.69
N ASP A 80 -14.03 14.62 -6.20
CA ASP A 80 -14.08 14.25 -4.78
C ASP A 80 -12.75 13.60 -4.33
N VAL A 81 -12.46 13.73 -3.04
CA VAL A 81 -11.26 13.16 -2.41
C VAL A 81 -11.52 11.72 -1.98
N ALA A 82 -10.67 10.80 -2.41
CA ALA A 82 -10.62 9.44 -1.89
C ALA A 82 -9.54 9.32 -0.81
N SER A 83 -9.96 9.07 0.44
CA SER A 83 -9.06 8.73 1.54
C SER A 83 -8.89 7.21 1.60
N VAL A 84 -7.66 6.73 1.43
CA VAL A 84 -7.34 5.31 1.37
C VAL A 84 -6.15 5.02 2.25
N ARG A 85 -6.26 4.06 3.15
CA ARG A 85 -5.18 3.62 4.02
C ARG A 85 -4.58 2.34 3.47
N THR A 86 -3.26 2.30 3.26
CA THR A 86 -2.55 1.05 2.94
C THR A 86 -2.75 0.04 4.05
N ASN A 87 -2.74 -1.25 3.70
CA ASN A 87 -2.79 -2.29 4.72
C ASN A 87 -1.59 -2.15 5.65
N GLY A 88 -1.73 -2.61 6.89
CA GLY A 88 -0.57 -2.72 7.76
C GLY A 88 0.46 -3.65 7.13
N GLY A 89 1.74 -3.28 7.23
CA GLY A 89 2.89 -4.10 6.80
C GLY A 89 3.09 -5.34 7.66
N GLY A 90 2.03 -5.77 8.34
CA GLY A 90 1.94 -7.06 8.98
C GLY A 90 1.91 -8.10 7.88
N HIS A 91 3.09 -8.52 7.45
CA HIS A 91 3.28 -9.95 7.23
C HIS A 91 2.60 -10.63 8.41
N ALA A 92 1.53 -11.39 8.15
CA ALA A 92 0.91 -12.20 9.18
C ALA A 92 2.05 -13.00 9.80
N VAL A 93 2.44 -12.63 11.03
CA VAL A 93 3.61 -13.19 11.67
C VAL A 93 3.24 -14.65 11.92
N PRO A 94 3.82 -15.61 11.17
CA PRO A 94 3.38 -17.00 11.28
C PRO A 94 3.60 -17.47 12.71
N GLU A 95 2.72 -18.32 13.22
CA GLU A 95 3.01 -19.00 14.49
C GLU A 95 4.33 -19.76 14.35
N TRP A 96 5.16 -19.68 15.38
CA TRP A 96 6.43 -20.40 15.40
C TRP A 96 6.16 -21.89 15.22
N ASP A 97 6.82 -22.47 14.22
CA ASP A 97 6.67 -23.86 13.85
C ASP A 97 7.94 -24.64 14.24
N SER A 98 7.73 -25.78 14.90
CA SER A 98 8.81 -26.63 15.39
C SER A 98 9.27 -27.70 14.39
N ASN A 99 8.64 -27.78 13.21
CA ASN A 99 8.76 -28.88 12.27
C ASN A 99 9.79 -28.59 11.17
N SER A 100 11.03 -28.31 11.57
CA SER A 100 12.16 -28.10 10.64
C SER A 100 11.96 -26.95 9.65
N THR A 101 11.30 -25.88 10.09
CA THR A 101 11.15 -24.66 9.30
C THR A 101 12.46 -23.87 9.33
N SER A 102 12.96 -23.45 8.17
CA SER A 102 14.15 -22.59 8.09
C SER A 102 13.76 -21.15 8.40
N TYR A 103 14.37 -20.56 9.41
CA TYR A 103 14.23 -19.15 9.77
C TYR A 103 15.51 -18.40 9.42
N GLU A 104 15.34 -17.24 8.79
CA GLU A 104 16.41 -16.32 8.45
C GLU A 104 16.52 -15.20 9.48
N VAL A 105 17.67 -14.53 9.55
CA VAL A 105 17.85 -13.40 10.47
C VAL A 105 16.90 -12.29 10.08
N GLY A 106 16.08 -11.82 11.03
CA GLY A 106 15.07 -10.79 10.82
C GLY A 106 13.64 -11.32 10.72
N ASP A 107 13.44 -12.62 10.46
CA ASP A 107 12.11 -13.23 10.44
C ASP A 107 11.38 -13.00 11.77
N ALA A 108 10.08 -12.75 11.69
CA ALA A 108 9.21 -12.63 12.86
C ALA A 108 8.32 -13.88 12.98
N VAL A 109 8.14 -14.38 14.21
CA VAL A 109 7.20 -15.48 14.53
C VAL A 109 6.36 -15.15 15.75
N LEU A 110 5.13 -15.66 15.79
CA LEU A 110 4.25 -15.55 16.95
C LEU A 110 4.42 -16.79 17.83
N TYR A 111 4.74 -16.60 19.10
CA TYR A 111 4.83 -17.70 20.06
C TYR A 111 4.19 -17.31 21.39
N ARG A 112 3.15 -18.05 21.79
CA ARG A 112 2.39 -17.82 23.03
C ARG A 112 1.87 -16.38 23.14
N GLY A 113 1.40 -15.82 22.02
CA GLY A 113 0.85 -14.46 21.95
C GLY A 113 1.88 -13.32 21.93
N ASN A 114 3.17 -13.63 21.84
CA ASN A 114 4.24 -12.64 21.71
C ASN A 114 4.98 -12.81 20.39
N ILE A 115 5.41 -11.71 19.80
CA ILE A 115 6.22 -11.71 18.58
C ILE A 115 7.69 -11.85 18.97
N TYR A 116 8.42 -12.71 18.24
CA TYR A 116 9.85 -12.91 18.36
C TYR A 116 10.53 -12.74 17.00
N HIS A 117 11.67 -12.06 17.00
CA HIS A 117 12.56 -11.92 15.86
C HIS A 117 13.68 -12.94 15.90
N CYS A 118 13.93 -13.59 14.77
CA CYS A 118 15.04 -14.50 14.58
C CYS A 118 16.35 -13.71 14.52
N LEU A 119 17.28 -14.03 15.42
CA LEU A 119 18.59 -13.40 15.55
C LEU A 119 19.67 -14.09 14.71
N GLN A 120 19.49 -15.38 14.45
CA GLN A 120 20.49 -16.23 13.79
C GLN A 120 19.78 -17.20 12.85
N ARG A 121 20.28 -17.34 11.62
CA ARG A 121 19.72 -18.30 10.66
C ARG A 121 19.81 -19.72 11.22
N HIS A 122 18.69 -20.43 11.28
CA HIS A 122 18.63 -21.81 11.78
C HIS A 122 17.42 -22.57 11.22
N THR A 123 17.42 -23.89 11.39
CA THR A 123 16.25 -24.74 11.13
C THR A 123 15.61 -25.10 12.45
N SER A 124 14.31 -24.86 12.58
CA SER A 124 13.59 -25.00 13.84
C SER A 124 13.54 -26.45 14.33
N ASN A 125 13.54 -26.60 15.65
CA ASN A 125 13.21 -27.84 16.31
C ASN A 125 12.49 -27.52 17.63
N VAL A 126 11.84 -28.54 18.22
CA VAL A 126 11.05 -28.38 19.45
C VAL A 126 11.84 -27.77 20.62
N SER A 127 13.13 -28.04 20.73
CA SER A 127 14.00 -27.54 21.80
C SER A 127 14.46 -26.09 21.58
N TRP A 128 14.23 -25.53 20.39
CA TRP A 128 14.60 -24.16 20.01
C TRP A 128 13.40 -23.22 19.94
N ALA A 129 12.39 -23.47 20.77
CA ALA A 129 11.27 -22.56 20.95
C ALA A 129 11.76 -21.15 21.35
N PRO A 130 11.06 -20.06 20.96
CA PRO A 130 11.52 -18.68 21.20
C PRO A 130 11.77 -18.31 22.66
N THR A 131 11.08 -18.96 23.60
CA THR A 131 11.34 -18.77 25.04
C THR A 131 12.52 -19.58 25.57
N ALA A 132 12.92 -20.66 24.88
CA ALA A 132 13.98 -21.57 25.30
C ALA A 132 15.34 -21.19 24.69
N ALA A 133 15.34 -20.75 23.43
CA ALA A 133 16.54 -20.40 22.67
C ALA A 133 16.67 -18.89 22.49
N VAL A 134 16.93 -18.16 23.58
CA VAL A 134 17.07 -16.69 23.59
C VAL A 134 18.25 -16.15 22.78
N THR A 135 19.19 -17.02 22.39
CA THR A 135 20.28 -16.67 21.45
C THR A 135 19.83 -16.69 19.99
N LEU A 136 18.77 -17.45 19.68
CA LEU A 136 18.17 -17.55 18.35
C LEU A 136 17.00 -16.59 18.18
N TRP A 137 16.34 -16.20 19.28
CA TRP A 137 15.11 -15.41 19.25
C TRP A 137 15.16 -14.24 20.23
N LYS A 138 14.67 -13.08 19.78
CA LYS A 138 14.49 -11.89 20.60
C LYS A 138 13.03 -11.46 20.58
N ARG A 139 12.43 -11.25 21.75
CA ARG A 139 11.08 -10.68 21.84
C ARG A 139 11.06 -9.28 21.24
N ALA A 140 10.07 -9.00 20.39
CA ALA A 140 9.79 -7.66 19.85
C ALA A 140 9.44 -6.68 20.96
#